data_AF-A0A919VIW4-F1
#
_entry.id   AF-A0A919VIW4-F1
#
_cell.length_a   1.000
_cell.length_b   1.000
_cell.length_c   1.000
_cell.angle_alpha   90.00
_cell.angle_beta   90.00
_cell.angle_gamma   90.00
#
_symmetry.space_group_name_H-M   'P 1'
#
loop_
_entity.id
_entity.type
_entity.pdbx_description
1 polymer ?
#
loop_
_entity_poly.entity_id
_entity_poly.type
_entity_poly.pdbx_seq_one_letter_code
_entity_poly.pdbx_strand_id
1 'polypeptide(L)'
;MRLTTDDETPEEAAEFDRSARFGPVEFRRYEWQQTYTSPEYLNLLMTYSGNRAMAPRARSGLFACISHLIDDVYNGAITKQYRTRLAIAHKLT
;
A
#
# COMPACT_ATOMS: atom_id res chain seq x y z
N MET A 1 -7.03 3.05 -8.32
CA MET A 1 -7.48 2.73 -6.95
C MET A 1 -7.63 4.03 -6.19
N ARG A 2 -8.81 4.32 -5.66
CA ARG A 2 -9.09 5.58 -4.94
C ARG A 2 -8.77 5.37 -3.47
N LEU A 3 -7.98 6.26 -2.87
CA LEU A 3 -7.73 6.26 -1.45
C LEU A 3 -9.04 6.62 -0.70
N THR A 4 -9.41 5.83 0.30
CA THR A 4 -10.50 6.15 1.23
C THR A 4 -10.03 7.22 2.21
N THR A 5 -10.95 7.93 2.88
CA THR A 5 -10.61 9.08 3.75
C THR A 5 -10.13 8.69 5.15
N ASP A 6 -10.37 7.47 5.58
CA ASP A 6 -10.33 7.12 7.00
C ASP A 6 -9.15 6.20 7.32
N ASP A 7 -8.15 6.72 8.03
CA ASP A 7 -6.90 6.00 8.37
C ASP A 7 -6.36 6.36 9.77
N GLU A 8 -7.00 7.26 10.54
CA GLU A 8 -6.53 7.66 11.87
C GLU A 8 -7.57 7.36 12.92
N THR A 9 -7.21 6.51 13.88
CA THR A 9 -8.11 6.20 14.98
C THR A 9 -7.58 6.79 16.28
N PRO A 10 -8.45 7.36 17.13
CA PRO A 10 -8.09 7.74 18.50
C PRO A 10 -7.46 6.60 19.31
N GLU A 11 -7.77 5.35 18.95
CA GLU A 11 -7.24 4.13 19.57
C GLU A 11 -5.72 3.98 19.38
N GLU A 12 -5.19 4.35 18.22
CA GLU A 12 -3.75 4.28 17.96
C GLU A 12 -2.99 5.32 18.77
N ALA A 13 -3.51 6.53 18.92
CA ALA A 13 -2.91 7.53 19.81
C ALA A 13 -2.91 7.02 21.27
N ALA A 14 -4.01 6.41 21.70
CA ALA A 14 -4.13 5.84 23.04
C ALA A 14 -3.13 4.71 23.32
N GLU A 15 -2.66 3.98 22.31
CA GLU A 15 -1.60 2.97 22.48
C GLU A 15 -0.27 3.61 22.95
N PHE A 16 0.11 4.74 22.38
CA PHE A 16 1.32 5.47 22.80
C PHE A 16 1.20 5.93 24.25
N ASP A 17 0.05 6.51 24.61
CA ASP A 17 -0.23 6.96 25.98
C ASP A 17 -0.21 5.79 26.98
N ARG A 18 -0.89 4.68 26.65
CA ARG A 18 -0.92 3.47 27.49
C ARG A 18 0.46 2.86 27.71
N SER A 19 1.34 2.96 26.71
CA SER A 19 2.70 2.44 26.83
C SER A 19 3.52 3.18 27.88
N ALA A 20 3.23 4.47 28.12
CA ALA A 20 4.03 5.40 28.94
C ALA A 20 5.53 5.41 28.58
N ARG A 21 5.91 4.98 27.37
CA ARG A 21 7.30 4.92 26.89
C ARG A 21 7.64 6.06 25.93
N PHE A 22 6.61 6.75 25.43
CA PHE A 22 6.72 7.78 24.43
C PHE A 22 5.92 9.00 24.86
N GLY A 23 6.37 10.18 24.45
CA GLY A 23 5.58 11.40 24.53
C GLY A 23 4.44 11.39 23.50
N PRO A 24 3.75 12.54 23.32
CA PRO A 24 2.67 12.67 22.36
C PRO A 24 3.12 12.23 20.95
N VAL A 25 2.32 11.37 20.32
CA VAL A 25 2.54 10.93 18.94
C VAL A 25 2.06 11.99 17.95
N GLU A 26 2.89 12.28 16.96
CA GLU A 26 2.53 13.06 15.78
C GLU A 26 2.26 12.09 14.62
N PHE A 27 1.13 12.28 13.94
CA PHE A 27 0.80 11.55 12.72
C PHE A 27 0.99 12.43 11.49
N ARG A 28 1.68 11.91 10.48
CA ARG A 28 1.88 12.55 9.18
C ARG A 28 1.42 11.66 8.05
N ARG A 29 0.96 12.27 6.97
CA ARG A 29 0.51 11.60 5.75
C ARG A 29 1.25 12.13 4.54
N TYR A 30 1.64 11.23 3.67
CA TYR A 30 2.31 11.53 2.41
C TYR A 30 1.60 10.80 1.29
N GLU A 31 0.95 11.54 0.41
CA GLU A 31 0.30 11.01 -0.77
C GLU A 31 1.23 11.13 -1.97
N TRP A 32 1.31 10.08 -2.75
CA TRP A 32 2.11 10.05 -3.97
C TRP A 32 1.53 9.07 -4.96
N GLN A 33 1.98 9.16 -6.21
CA GLN A 33 1.49 8.31 -7.28
C GLN A 33 2.66 7.77 -8.09
N GLN A 34 2.50 6.57 -8.62
CA GLN A 34 3.44 5.94 -9.53
C GLN A 34 2.68 5.34 -10.69
N THR A 35 3.18 5.59 -11.90
CA THR A 35 2.68 4.93 -13.11
C THR A 35 3.51 3.68 -13.37
N TYR A 36 2.84 2.61 -13.77
CA TYR A 36 3.44 1.32 -14.11
C TYR A 36 2.93 0.84 -15.45
N THR A 37 3.84 0.33 -16.26
CA THR A 37 3.53 -0.61 -17.35
C THR A 37 3.09 -1.96 -16.78
N SER A 38 2.51 -2.81 -17.62
CA SER A 38 2.11 -4.18 -17.27
C SER A 38 3.25 -4.99 -16.62
N PRO A 39 4.46 -5.09 -17.21
CA PRO A 39 5.58 -5.82 -16.58
C PRO A 39 6.01 -5.25 -15.22
N GLU A 40 6.08 -3.93 -15.10
CA GLU A 40 6.48 -3.27 -13.84
C GLU A 40 5.44 -3.51 -12.74
N TYR A 41 4.15 -3.46 -13.08
CA TYR A 41 3.08 -3.69 -12.14
C TYR A 41 3.04 -5.15 -11.68
N LEU A 42 3.25 -6.12 -12.59
CA LEU A 42 3.34 -7.53 -12.20
C LEU A 42 4.54 -7.80 -11.29
N ASN A 43 5.70 -7.17 -11.55
CA ASN A 43 6.86 -7.24 -10.66
C ASN A 43 6.55 -6.70 -9.26
N LEU A 44 5.81 -5.58 -9.16
CA LEU A 44 5.33 -5.07 -7.88
C LEU A 44 4.41 -6.09 -7.18
N LEU A 45 3.43 -6.66 -7.90
CA LEU A 45 2.50 -7.62 -7.33
C LEU A 45 3.20 -8.88 -6.79
N MET A 46 4.33 -9.27 -7.40
CA MET A 46 5.17 -10.37 -6.91
C MET A 46 5.87 -10.10 -5.59
N THR A 47 5.90 -8.85 -5.11
CA THR A 47 6.40 -8.54 -3.75
C THR A 47 5.36 -8.84 -2.67
N TYR A 48 4.07 -8.89 -3.04
CA TYR A 48 2.99 -9.08 -2.08
C TYR A 48 2.84 -10.56 -1.69
N SER A 49 2.78 -10.82 -0.38
CA SER A 49 2.73 -12.17 0.18
C SER A 49 1.57 -13.00 -0.37
N GLY A 50 0.39 -12.41 -0.56
CA GLY A 50 -0.78 -13.09 -1.13
C GLY A 50 -0.55 -13.61 -2.56
N ASN A 51 0.05 -12.80 -3.43
CA ASN A 51 0.40 -13.22 -4.80
C ASN A 51 1.53 -14.26 -4.78
N ARG A 52 2.52 -14.10 -3.89
CA ARG A 52 3.62 -15.07 -3.73
C ARG A 52 3.11 -16.44 -3.28
N ALA A 53 2.16 -16.46 -2.35
CA ALA A 53 1.57 -17.67 -1.79
C ALA A 53 0.55 -18.35 -2.72
N MET A 54 0.09 -17.66 -3.76
CA MET A 54 -0.89 -18.18 -4.71
C MET A 54 -0.32 -19.37 -5.51
N ALA A 55 -1.17 -20.38 -5.75
CA ALA A 55 -0.83 -21.50 -6.61
C ALA A 55 -0.37 -21.01 -8.00
N PRO A 56 0.71 -21.58 -8.59
CA PRO A 56 1.31 -21.05 -9.81
C PRO A 56 0.31 -20.85 -10.95
N ARG A 57 -0.59 -21.81 -11.19
CA ARG A 57 -1.61 -21.73 -12.24
C ARG A 57 -2.59 -20.58 -12.02
N ALA A 58 -3.06 -20.38 -10.79
CA ALA A 58 -3.98 -19.29 -10.45
C ALA A 58 -3.28 -17.93 -10.61
N ARG A 59 -2.02 -17.83 -10.17
CA ARG A 59 -1.22 -16.60 -10.33
C ARG A 59 -1.00 -16.25 -11.79
N SER A 60 -0.57 -17.20 -12.61
CA SER A 60 -0.35 -16.98 -14.04
C SER A 60 -1.65 -16.55 -14.74
N GLY A 61 -2.78 -17.15 -14.40
CA GLY A 61 -4.08 -16.75 -14.94
C GLY A 61 -4.46 -15.32 -14.54
N LEU A 62 -4.33 -14.98 -13.26
CA LEU A 62 -4.59 -13.61 -12.78
C LEU A 62 -3.68 -12.58 -13.46
N PHE A 63 -2.38 -12.88 -13.57
CA PHE A 63 -1.40 -11.98 -14.16
C PHE A 63 -1.66 -11.76 -15.65
N ALA A 64 -2.04 -12.80 -16.39
CA ALA A 64 -2.46 -12.66 -17.79
C ALA A 64 -3.67 -11.73 -17.93
N CYS A 65 -4.69 -11.88 -17.07
CA CYS A 65 -5.85 -10.99 -17.08
C CYS A 65 -5.48 -9.54 -16.73
N ILE A 66 -4.59 -9.32 -15.76
CA ILE A 66 -4.13 -7.99 -15.37
C ILE A 66 -3.34 -7.33 -16.52
N SER A 67 -2.42 -8.07 -17.15
CA SER A 67 -1.67 -7.58 -18.31
C SER A 67 -2.59 -7.17 -19.44
N HIS A 68 -3.54 -8.04 -19.82
CA HIS A 68 -4.53 -7.73 -20.86
C HIS A 68 -5.30 -6.44 -20.56
N LEU A 69 -5.75 -6.24 -19.32
CA LEU A 69 -6.43 -5.00 -18.94
C LEU A 69 -5.52 -3.78 -19.10
N ILE A 70 -4.28 -3.85 -18.60
CA ILE A 70 -3.35 -2.72 -18.66
C ILE A 70 -3.03 -2.38 -20.12
N ASP A 71 -2.66 -3.39 -20.90
CA ASP A 71 -2.13 -3.23 -22.24
C ASP A 71 -3.23 -2.87 -23.25
N ASP A 72 -4.38 -3.55 -23.20
CA ASP A 72 -5.42 -3.44 -24.22
C ASP A 72 -6.61 -2.55 -23.82
N VAL A 73 -6.82 -2.29 -22.53
CA VAL A 73 -7.96 -1.48 -22.02
C VAL A 73 -7.52 -0.14 -21.44
N TYR A 74 -6.37 -0.09 -20.78
CA TYR A 74 -5.85 1.13 -20.11
C TYR A 74 -4.67 1.79 -20.85
N ASN A 75 -4.51 1.54 -22.14
CA ASN A 75 -3.49 2.17 -23.00
C ASN A 75 -2.05 1.93 -22.52
N GLY A 76 -1.75 0.73 -22.03
CA GLY A 76 -0.37 0.29 -21.71
C GLY A 76 0.14 0.67 -20.32
N ALA A 77 -0.61 1.44 -19.52
CA ALA A 77 -0.17 1.83 -18.19
C ALA A 77 -1.31 2.11 -17.21
N ILE A 78 -1.01 1.95 -15.92
CA ILE A 78 -1.90 2.35 -14.82
C ILE A 78 -1.16 3.25 -13.83
N THR A 79 -1.87 4.22 -13.26
CA THR A 79 -1.37 5.04 -12.15
C THR A 79 -1.92 4.50 -10.83
N LYS A 80 -1.03 4.03 -9.96
CA LYS A 80 -1.38 3.65 -8.60
C LYS A 80 -1.15 4.82 -7.66
N GLN A 81 -2.18 5.17 -6.90
CA GLN A 81 -2.08 6.09 -5.78
C GLN A 81 -1.60 5.35 -4.53
N TYR A 82 -0.73 5.99 -3.78
CA TYR A 82 -0.17 5.52 -2.53
C TYR A 82 -0.40 6.59 -1.46
N ARG A 83 -0.65 6.11 -0.24
CA ARG A 83 -0.61 6.93 0.96
C ARG A 83 0.32 6.25 1.94
N THR A 84 1.35 6.97 2.33
CA THR A 84 2.27 6.57 3.40
C THR A 84 1.87 7.31 4.65
N ARG A 85 1.68 6.59 5.75
CA ARG A 85 1.46 7.15 7.08
C ARG A 85 2.72 7.00 7.92
N LEU A 86 3.04 8.04 8.69
CA LEU A 86 4.13 8.05 9.65
C LEU A 86 3.56 8.43 11.02
N ALA A 87 3.70 7.53 11.99
CA ALA A 87 3.51 7.83 13.40
C ALA A 87 4.89 8.03 14.03
N ILE A 88 5.13 9.19 14.64
CA ILE A 88 6.42 9.53 15.25
C ILE A 88 6.21 10.11 16.65
N ALA A 89 6.98 9.62 17.62
CA ALA A 89 6.94 10.12 18.99
C ALA A 89 8.35 10.09 19.58
N HIS A 90 8.65 11.04 20.47
CA HIS A 90 9.89 11.02 21.24
C HIS A 90 9.79 9.97 22.34
N LYS A 91 10.86 9.19 22.55
CA LYS A 91 10.95 8.29 23.69
C LYS A 91 11.04 9.12 24.98
N LEU A 92 10.31 8.72 26.01
CA LEU A 92 10.47 9.28 27.35
C LEU A 92 11.77 8.75 27.97
N THR A 93 12.53 9.66 28.55
CA THR A 93 13.81 9.38 29.22
C THR A 93 13.59 8.65 30.53
#